data_AF-A0A8B6CLN8-F1
#
_entry.id   AF-A0A8B6CLN8-F1
#
_cell.length_a   1.000
_cell.length_b   1.000
_cell.length_c   1.000
_cell.angle_alpha   90.00
_cell.angle_beta   90.00
_cell.angle_gamma   90.00
#
_symmetry.space_group_name_H-M   'P 1'
#
loop_
_entity.id
_entity.type
_entity.pdbx_description
1 polymer ?
#
loop_
_entity_poly.entity_id
_entity_poly.type
_entity_poly.pdbx_seq_one_letter_code
_entity_poly.pdbx_strand_id
1 'polypeptide(L)'
;MDVTPITLALSGAAAYPRACQALSSMLSRNALNPADITILYKMYTDMNPPPVDLIRVPAFLDLLIDAMFKPVSKVNPEHKAKYIYVLSYAASVTETYKKGQRKSIVKDELKPTTQALEKVQSLCAENKNSSELIADVNVLFLNLKFPVIAYGVLKWVDYTVSDTNYFKLNTDHTPLHLVLIDEIVTNHVLLHQKALDLLVRLFESTFEELDVLVRLELKKTLLDRMVHLFSKGFVLPVVSYICKCWDKQDTDISLIRHFVTEVLDVIAPPFTADFAQLFLPLIENKDITGSIRMDDGSDPVSEFITDAKAAIAV
;
A
#
# COMPACT_ATOMS: atom_id res chain seq x y z
N MET A 1 6.22 5.93 25.32
CA MET A 1 5.81 5.01 26.39
C MET A 1 5.75 3.63 25.76
N ASP A 2 6.48 2.64 26.28
CA ASP A 2 6.40 1.27 25.76
C ASP A 2 5.05 0.66 26.19
N VAL A 3 4.14 0.49 25.23
CA VAL A 3 2.80 -0.08 25.45
C VAL A 3 2.79 -1.61 25.30
N THR A 4 3.92 -2.22 24.94
CA THR A 4 4.07 -3.67 24.72
C THR A 4 3.55 -4.52 25.88
N PRO A 5 3.88 -4.21 27.17
CA PRO A 5 3.42 -5.03 28.28
C PRO A 5 1.88 -5.05 28.40
N ILE A 6 1.23 -3.93 28.09
CA ILE A 6 -0.23 -3.79 28.15
C ILE A 6 -0.86 -4.61 27.01
N THR A 7 -0.36 -4.45 25.79
CA THR A 7 -0.85 -5.18 24.61
C THR A 7 -0.76 -6.70 24.79
N LEU A 8 0.36 -7.20 25.34
CA LEU A 8 0.55 -8.64 25.56
C LEU A 8 -0.27 -9.17 26.74
N ALA A 9 -0.50 -8.37 27.78
CA ALA A 9 -1.37 -8.76 28.88
C ALA A 9 -2.83 -8.93 28.44
N LEU A 10 -3.29 -8.06 27.52
CA LEU A 10 -4.67 -8.07 27.01
C LEU A 10 -4.93 -9.15 25.95
N SER A 11 -3.91 -9.66 25.27
CA SER A 11 -4.06 -10.67 24.20
C SER A 11 -4.12 -12.12 24.70
N GLY A 12 -4.10 -12.35 26.02
CA GLY A 12 -4.03 -13.70 26.60
C GLY A 12 -2.67 -14.38 26.40
N ALA A 13 -1.65 -13.65 25.94
CA ALA A 13 -0.32 -14.19 25.69
C ALA A 13 0.34 -14.77 26.95
N ALA A 14 -0.07 -14.31 28.14
CA ALA A 14 0.39 -14.85 29.43
C ALA A 14 0.17 -16.37 29.59
N ALA A 15 -0.83 -16.95 28.91
CA ALA A 15 -1.06 -18.39 28.89
C ALA A 15 0.03 -19.17 28.13
N TYR A 16 0.86 -18.48 27.35
CA TYR A 16 1.96 -19.03 26.55
C TYR A 16 3.28 -18.31 26.88
N PRO A 17 3.89 -18.57 28.05
CA PRO A 17 4.99 -17.74 28.58
C PRO A 17 6.18 -17.59 27.63
N ARG A 18 6.55 -18.66 26.91
CA ARG A 18 7.67 -18.63 25.95
C ARG A 18 7.40 -17.73 24.75
N ALA A 19 6.20 -17.81 24.17
CA ALA A 19 5.81 -16.94 23.06
C ALA A 19 5.67 -15.49 23.52
N CYS A 20 5.08 -15.28 24.70
CA CYS A 20 4.94 -13.95 25.30
C CYS A 20 6.30 -13.30 25.56
N GLN A 21 7.27 -14.05 26.11
CA GLN A 21 8.61 -13.54 26.36
C GLN A 21 9.35 -13.19 25.06
N ALA A 22 9.29 -14.05 24.05
CA ALA A 22 9.90 -13.80 22.74
C ALA A 22 9.30 -12.55 22.07
N LEU A 23 7.97 -12.41 22.08
CA LEU A 23 7.29 -11.24 21.53
C LEU A 23 7.61 -9.97 22.32
N SER A 24 7.57 -10.03 23.65
CA SER A 24 7.89 -8.87 24.51
C SER A 24 9.33 -8.40 24.28
N SER A 25 10.28 -9.32 24.19
CA SER A 25 11.69 -9.01 23.90
C SER A 25 11.86 -8.25 22.58
N MET A 26 11.22 -8.72 21.51
CA MET A 26 11.32 -8.09 20.19
C MET A 26 10.55 -6.77 20.09
N LEU A 27 9.34 -6.70 20.66
CA LEU A 27 8.49 -5.51 20.61
C LEU A 27 9.03 -4.37 21.47
N SER A 28 9.46 -4.64 22.70
CA SER A 28 10.06 -3.61 23.58
C SER A 28 11.37 -3.05 23.02
N ARG A 29 12.10 -3.82 22.19
CA ARG A 29 13.31 -3.37 21.50
C ARG A 29 13.04 -2.78 20.12
N ASN A 30 11.82 -2.88 19.62
CA ASN A 30 11.44 -2.58 18.24
C ASN A 30 12.40 -3.21 17.20
N ALA A 31 12.81 -4.46 17.45
CA ALA A 31 13.79 -5.16 16.64
C ALA A 31 13.61 -6.68 16.72
N LEU A 32 13.70 -7.36 15.57
CA LEU A 32 13.68 -8.82 15.52
C LEU A 32 15.06 -9.39 15.87
N ASN A 33 15.08 -10.56 16.49
CA ASN A 33 16.30 -11.33 16.66
C ASN A 33 16.11 -12.81 16.28
N PRO A 34 17.13 -13.47 15.73
CA PRO A 34 16.99 -14.83 15.20
C PRO A 34 16.64 -15.89 16.26
N ALA A 35 17.01 -15.66 17.53
CA ALA A 35 16.75 -16.59 18.62
C ALA A 35 15.25 -16.64 18.94
N ASP A 36 14.63 -15.48 19.18
CA ASP A 36 13.21 -15.35 19.47
C ASP A 36 12.35 -15.79 18.28
N ILE A 37 12.75 -15.46 17.04
CA ILE A 37 12.07 -15.98 15.83
C ILE A 37 12.18 -17.51 15.74
N THR A 38 13.32 -18.09 16.10
CA THR A 38 13.47 -19.56 16.12
C THR A 38 12.58 -20.21 17.18
N ILE A 39 12.38 -19.55 18.34
CA ILE A 39 11.42 -20.01 19.36
C ILE A 39 10.00 -20.01 18.79
N LEU A 40 9.56 -18.89 18.21
CA LEU A 40 8.22 -18.78 17.62
C LEU A 40 8.02 -19.80 16.50
N TYR A 41 8.98 -19.92 15.58
CA TYR A 41 8.95 -20.91 14.50
C TYR A 41 8.72 -22.33 15.03
N LYS A 42 9.50 -22.77 16.04
CA LYS A 42 9.35 -24.09 16.64
C LYS A 42 7.95 -24.28 17.25
N MET A 43 7.44 -23.28 17.96
CA MET A 43 6.12 -23.34 18.59
C MET A 43 4.98 -23.44 17.57
N TYR A 44 5.04 -22.68 16.46
CA TYR A 44 3.99 -22.67 15.45
C TYR A 44 4.04 -23.84 14.46
N THR A 45 5.20 -24.50 14.37
CA THR A 45 5.37 -25.76 13.60
C THR A 45 4.87 -26.98 14.36
N ASP A 46 4.75 -26.90 15.69
CA ASP A 46 4.34 -28.01 16.55
C ASP A 46 2.90 -28.47 16.28
N MET A 47 2.54 -29.67 16.78
CA MET A 47 1.20 -30.24 16.65
C MET A 47 0.13 -29.41 17.36
N ASN A 48 0.50 -28.76 18.47
CA ASN A 48 -0.40 -27.92 19.25
C ASN A 48 0.17 -26.49 19.38
N PRO A 49 0.11 -25.68 18.30
CA PRO A 49 0.71 -24.36 18.29
C PRO A 49 -0.07 -23.38 19.20
N PRO A 50 0.52 -22.25 19.62
CA PRO A 50 -0.24 -21.19 20.28
C PRO A 50 -1.35 -20.62 19.38
N PRO A 51 -2.34 -19.90 19.93
CA PRO A 51 -3.35 -19.18 19.15
C PRO A 51 -2.70 -18.22 18.16
N VAL A 52 -3.21 -18.19 16.93
CA VAL A 52 -2.62 -17.38 15.85
C VAL A 52 -2.64 -15.87 16.16
N ASP A 53 -3.62 -15.42 16.95
CA ASP A 53 -3.77 -14.01 17.32
C ASP A 53 -2.57 -13.49 18.13
N LEU A 54 -1.80 -14.34 18.81
CA LEU A 54 -0.59 -13.94 19.53
C LEU A 54 0.47 -13.34 18.60
N ILE A 55 0.57 -13.83 17.36
CA ILE A 55 1.53 -13.31 16.36
C ILE A 55 0.91 -12.32 15.38
N ARG A 56 -0.38 -11.98 15.53
CA ARG A 56 -1.08 -10.96 14.73
C ARG A 56 -1.04 -9.58 15.37
N VAL A 57 0.05 -9.27 16.06
CA VAL A 57 0.30 -7.93 16.60
C VAL A 57 0.82 -7.04 15.46
N PRO A 58 0.14 -5.93 15.10
CA PRO A 58 0.54 -5.10 13.95
C PRO A 58 2.01 -4.68 13.97
N ALA A 59 2.51 -4.20 15.11
CA ALA A 59 3.92 -3.82 15.26
C ALA A 59 4.89 -4.99 15.02
N PHE A 60 4.52 -6.22 15.38
CA PHE A 60 5.35 -7.40 15.11
C PHE A 60 5.33 -7.78 13.62
N LEU A 61 4.17 -7.70 12.98
CA LEU A 61 4.04 -7.93 11.54
C LEU A 61 4.82 -6.89 10.74
N ASP A 62 4.78 -5.63 11.14
CA ASP A 62 5.56 -4.55 10.53
C ASP A 62 7.07 -4.83 10.63
N LEU A 63 7.56 -5.29 11.79
CA LEU A 63 8.95 -5.69 11.95
C LEU A 63 9.33 -6.86 11.04
N LEU A 64 8.44 -7.86 10.85
CA LEU A 64 8.67 -8.98 9.93
C LEU A 64 8.70 -8.53 8.48
N ILE A 65 7.77 -7.66 8.08
CA ILE A 65 7.71 -7.10 6.74
C ILE A 65 8.96 -6.26 6.45
N ASP A 66 9.33 -5.36 7.36
CA ASP A 66 10.54 -4.54 7.22
C ASP A 66 11.79 -5.41 7.12
N ALA A 67 11.89 -6.48 7.91
CA ALA A 67 13.02 -7.41 7.83
C ALA A 67 13.13 -8.11 6.47
N MET A 68 12.01 -8.37 5.79
CA MET A 68 11.96 -9.09 4.51
C MET A 68 12.05 -8.17 3.29
N PHE A 69 11.44 -6.99 3.35
CA PHE A 69 11.17 -6.14 2.18
C PHE A 69 11.96 -4.82 2.18
N LYS A 70 12.66 -4.46 3.26
CA LYS A 70 13.55 -3.30 3.24
C LYS A 70 14.83 -3.64 2.45
N PRO A 71 15.20 -2.89 1.37
CA PRO A 71 16.33 -3.25 0.49
C PRO A 71 17.68 -3.46 1.19
N VAL A 72 17.91 -2.76 2.31
CA VAL A 72 19.17 -2.81 3.09
C VAL A 72 19.13 -3.87 4.21
N SER A 73 17.97 -4.47 4.48
CA SER A 73 17.82 -5.46 5.54
C SER A 73 18.49 -6.78 5.15
N LYS A 74 19.57 -7.14 5.84
CA LYS A 74 20.24 -8.44 5.68
C LYS A 74 19.83 -9.38 6.80
N VAL A 75 18.73 -10.09 6.60
CA VAL A 75 18.40 -11.25 7.45
C VAL A 75 19.37 -12.38 7.11
N ASN A 76 19.91 -13.02 8.15
CA ASN A 76 20.79 -14.17 7.97
C ASN A 76 20.07 -15.26 7.13
N PRO A 77 20.66 -15.70 6.00
CA PRO A 77 20.07 -16.72 5.12
C PRO A 77 19.62 -17.99 5.86
N GLU A 78 20.36 -18.41 6.90
CA GLU A 78 20.03 -19.61 7.70
C GLU A 78 18.72 -19.49 8.48
N HIS A 79 18.32 -18.26 8.80
CA HIS A 79 17.09 -17.99 9.55
C HIS A 79 15.95 -17.50 8.67
N LYS A 80 16.23 -17.04 7.44
CA LYS A 80 15.27 -16.42 6.52
C LYS A 80 13.97 -17.23 6.36
N ALA A 81 14.08 -18.54 6.13
CA ALA A 81 12.91 -19.42 5.99
C ALA A 81 11.99 -19.41 7.24
N LYS A 82 12.56 -19.21 8.44
CA LYS A 82 11.80 -19.14 9.69
C LYS A 82 10.99 -17.84 9.79
N TYR A 83 11.57 -16.72 9.35
CA TYR A 83 10.86 -15.42 9.32
C TYR A 83 9.68 -15.48 8.36
N ILE A 84 9.92 -16.00 7.16
CA ILE A 84 8.90 -16.20 6.12
C ILE A 84 7.80 -17.12 6.64
N TYR A 85 8.15 -18.23 7.28
CA TYR A 85 7.15 -19.16 7.83
C TYR A 85 6.28 -18.48 8.89
N VAL A 86 6.86 -17.75 9.85
CA VAL A 86 6.10 -17.08 10.90
C VAL A 86 5.15 -16.04 10.31
N LEU A 87 5.62 -15.23 9.35
CA LEU A 87 4.79 -14.25 8.66
C LEU A 87 3.66 -14.91 7.85
N SER A 88 3.99 -15.97 7.12
CA SER A 88 3.02 -16.74 6.32
C SER A 88 1.97 -17.39 7.23
N TYR A 89 2.37 -17.92 8.38
CA TYR A 89 1.46 -18.47 9.38
C TYR A 89 0.49 -17.42 9.89
N ALA A 90 0.99 -16.25 10.28
CA ALA A 90 0.14 -15.15 10.75
C ALA A 90 -0.86 -14.70 9.67
N ALA A 91 -0.45 -14.68 8.40
CA ALA A 91 -1.27 -14.22 7.28
C ALA A 91 -2.33 -15.21 6.82
N SER A 92 -2.07 -16.52 6.90
CA SER A 92 -2.88 -17.54 6.19
C SER A 92 -3.63 -18.51 7.09
N VAL A 93 -3.16 -18.77 8.31
CA VAL A 93 -3.76 -19.78 9.18
C VAL A 93 -5.05 -19.25 9.82
N THR A 94 -6.09 -20.07 9.82
CA THR A 94 -7.37 -19.74 10.47
C THR A 94 -7.70 -20.75 11.55
N GLU A 95 -8.28 -20.26 12.64
CA GLU A 95 -8.66 -21.05 13.80
C GLU A 95 -10.16 -20.93 14.02
N THR A 96 -10.81 -22.05 14.35
CA THR A 96 -12.24 -22.03 14.72
C THR A 96 -12.38 -22.33 16.20
N TYR A 97 -13.01 -21.40 16.93
CA TYR A 97 -13.29 -21.55 18.36
C TYR A 97 -14.76 -21.89 18.59
N LYS A 98 -15.05 -22.79 19.53
CA LYS A 98 -16.39 -23.05 20.04
C LYS A 98 -16.36 -23.07 21.57
N LYS A 99 -17.19 -22.24 22.21
CA LYS A 99 -17.26 -22.11 23.69
C LYS A 99 -15.87 -21.89 24.33
N GLY A 100 -15.02 -21.07 23.71
CA GLY A 100 -13.68 -20.77 24.21
C GLY A 100 -12.62 -21.86 23.97
N GLN A 101 -12.97 -22.98 23.35
CA GLN A 101 -12.02 -24.05 23.00
C GLN A 101 -11.73 -24.04 21.49
N ARG A 102 -10.45 -24.18 21.13
CA ARG A 102 -10.00 -24.29 19.74
C ARG A 102 -10.40 -25.64 19.18
N LYS A 103 -11.30 -25.64 18.19
CA LYS A 103 -11.84 -26.85 17.56
C LYS A 103 -10.97 -27.35 16.41
N SER A 104 -10.48 -26.45 15.58
CA SER A 104 -9.73 -26.79 14.37
C SER A 104 -8.78 -25.67 13.97
N ILE A 105 -7.70 -26.06 13.29
CA ILE A 105 -6.71 -25.19 12.68
C ILE A 105 -6.65 -25.54 11.20
N VAL A 106 -6.92 -24.57 10.33
CA VAL A 106 -6.87 -24.74 8.88
C VAL A 106 -5.58 -24.12 8.36
N LYS A 107 -4.77 -24.91 7.63
CA LYS A 107 -3.45 -24.53 7.13
C LYS A 107 -3.31 -24.63 5.60
N ASP A 108 -4.43 -24.72 4.89
CA ASP A 108 -4.45 -25.02 3.45
C ASP A 108 -3.69 -23.96 2.62
N GLU A 109 -3.86 -22.69 2.99
CA GLU A 109 -3.21 -21.54 2.34
C GLU A 109 -1.77 -21.27 2.82
N LEU A 110 -1.29 -21.98 3.85
CA LEU A 110 0.03 -21.73 4.44
C LEU A 110 1.16 -22.00 3.46
N LYS A 111 1.12 -23.14 2.78
CA LYS A 111 2.18 -23.52 1.83
C LYS A 111 2.18 -22.60 0.59
N PRO A 112 1.04 -22.34 -0.08
CA PRO A 112 0.99 -21.36 -1.16
C PRO A 112 1.51 -19.98 -0.75
N THR A 113 1.07 -19.45 0.40
CA THR A 113 1.51 -18.15 0.92
C THR A 113 3.02 -18.12 1.17
N THR A 114 3.56 -19.18 1.77
CA THR A 114 5.01 -19.29 2.05
C THR A 114 5.83 -19.26 0.76
N GLN A 115 5.44 -20.06 -0.25
CA GLN A 115 6.13 -20.13 -1.54
C GLN A 115 6.05 -18.80 -2.30
N ALA A 116 4.87 -18.18 -2.31
CA ALA A 116 4.66 -16.87 -2.92
C ALA A 116 5.54 -15.79 -2.26
N LEU A 117 5.59 -15.80 -0.93
CA LEU A 117 6.40 -14.86 -0.16
C LEU A 117 7.90 -15.06 -0.40
N GLU A 118 8.40 -16.30 -0.42
CA GLU A 118 9.80 -16.62 -0.75
C GLU A 118 10.19 -16.12 -2.14
N LYS A 119 9.31 -16.33 -3.12
CA LYS A 119 9.55 -15.94 -4.49
C LYS A 119 9.64 -14.43 -4.64
N VAL A 120 8.64 -13.70 -4.16
CA VAL A 120 8.60 -12.24 -4.28
C VAL A 120 9.69 -11.57 -3.45
N GLN A 121 9.95 -12.06 -2.24
CA GLN A 121 11.02 -11.52 -1.40
C GLN A 121 12.39 -11.66 -2.10
N SER A 122 12.64 -12.78 -2.79
CA SER A 122 13.89 -12.97 -3.52
C SER A 122 14.04 -11.96 -4.65
N LEU A 123 12.96 -11.69 -5.41
CA LEU A 123 12.95 -10.65 -6.44
C LEU A 123 13.23 -9.25 -5.87
N CYS A 124 12.61 -8.89 -4.74
CA CYS A 124 12.84 -7.60 -4.09
C CYS A 124 14.27 -7.46 -3.51
N ALA A 125 14.89 -8.58 -3.11
CA ALA A 125 16.23 -8.59 -2.52
C ALA A 125 17.38 -8.53 -3.53
N GLU A 126 17.13 -8.90 -4.79
CA GLU A 126 18.14 -8.90 -5.85
C GLU A 126 18.58 -7.49 -6.27
N ASN A 127 17.92 -6.43 -5.77
CA ASN A 127 18.19 -5.02 -6.11
C ASN A 127 18.29 -4.79 -7.64
N LYS A 128 17.48 -5.54 -8.39
CA LYS A 128 17.35 -5.42 -9.84
C LYS A 128 16.97 -3.97 -10.19
N ASN A 129 17.59 -3.43 -11.23
CA ASN A 129 17.10 -2.19 -11.83
C ASN A 129 15.69 -2.41 -12.41
N SER A 130 14.95 -1.34 -12.68
CA SER A 130 13.57 -1.42 -13.19
C SER A 130 13.46 -2.32 -14.43
N SER A 131 14.43 -2.28 -15.34
CA SER A 131 14.45 -3.05 -16.59
C SER A 131 14.58 -4.56 -16.37
N GLU A 132 15.40 -5.00 -15.42
CA GLU A 132 15.54 -6.42 -15.06
C GLU A 132 14.29 -6.96 -14.35
N LEU A 133 13.63 -6.12 -13.55
CA LEU A 133 12.41 -6.51 -12.84
C LEU A 133 11.21 -6.70 -13.78
N ILE A 134 11.20 -6.04 -14.94
CA ILE A 134 10.14 -6.22 -15.96
C ILE A 134 10.03 -7.67 -16.41
N ALA A 135 11.15 -8.42 -16.51
CA ALA A 135 11.12 -9.83 -16.90
C ALA A 135 10.30 -10.69 -15.92
N ASP A 136 10.23 -10.27 -14.66
CA ASP A 136 9.54 -10.95 -13.56
C ASP A 136 8.17 -10.32 -13.23
N VAL A 137 7.68 -9.35 -14.01
CA VAL A 137 6.45 -8.60 -13.68
C VAL A 137 5.22 -9.49 -13.54
N ASN A 138 5.07 -10.49 -14.41
CA ASN A 138 3.95 -11.44 -14.35
C ASN A 138 3.99 -12.28 -13.07
N VAL A 139 5.19 -12.59 -12.58
CA VAL A 139 5.37 -13.28 -11.30
C VAL A 139 4.94 -12.37 -10.16
N LEU A 140 5.32 -11.08 -10.18
CA LEU A 140 4.90 -10.12 -9.16
C LEU A 140 3.38 -10.01 -9.15
N PHE A 141 2.73 -9.72 -10.28
CA PHE A 141 1.27 -9.54 -10.36
C PHE A 141 0.50 -10.78 -9.87
N LEU A 142 0.95 -11.98 -10.21
CA LEU A 142 0.32 -13.22 -9.74
C LEU A 142 0.33 -13.32 -8.20
N ASN A 143 1.44 -12.93 -7.57
CA ASN A 143 1.63 -13.04 -6.12
C ASN A 143 1.12 -11.82 -5.36
N LEU A 144 0.91 -10.67 -6.03
CA LEU A 144 0.29 -9.50 -5.44
C LEU A 144 -1.17 -9.74 -5.05
N LYS A 145 -1.81 -10.85 -5.44
CA LYS A 145 -3.14 -11.25 -4.95
C LYS A 145 -3.15 -11.61 -3.46
N PHE A 146 -2.01 -11.95 -2.87
CA PHE A 146 -1.91 -12.24 -1.44
C PHE A 146 -1.73 -10.92 -0.65
N PRO A 147 -2.62 -10.58 0.31
CA PRO A 147 -2.57 -9.29 1.01
C PRO A 147 -1.25 -9.01 1.73
N VAL A 148 -0.65 -10.04 2.35
CA VAL A 148 0.64 -9.92 3.05
C VAL A 148 1.79 -9.59 2.10
N ILE A 149 1.73 -10.12 0.87
CA ILE A 149 2.73 -9.85 -0.17
C ILE A 149 2.51 -8.46 -0.75
N ALA A 150 1.26 -8.09 -1.05
CA ALA A 150 0.93 -6.74 -1.51
C ALA A 150 1.37 -5.67 -0.51
N TYR A 151 1.17 -5.91 0.79
CA TYR A 151 1.65 -5.00 1.83
C TYR A 151 3.18 -4.91 1.87
N GLY A 152 3.87 -6.06 1.78
CA GLY A 152 5.33 -6.10 1.72
C GLY A 152 5.91 -5.40 0.49
N VAL A 153 5.32 -5.62 -0.68
CA VAL A 153 5.73 -4.96 -1.92
C VAL A 153 5.44 -3.46 -1.87
N LEU A 154 4.30 -3.02 -1.31
CA LEU A 154 4.02 -1.60 -1.11
C LEU A 154 5.10 -0.92 -0.25
N LYS A 155 5.53 -1.58 0.83
CA LYS A 155 6.62 -1.10 1.70
C LYS A 155 7.97 -1.11 1.00
N TRP A 156 8.26 -2.13 0.20
CA TRP A 156 9.47 -2.17 -0.62
C TRP A 156 9.48 -1.06 -1.66
N VAL A 157 8.37 -0.85 -2.38
CA VAL A 157 8.20 0.26 -3.33
C VAL A 157 8.44 1.58 -2.61
N ASP A 158 7.83 1.81 -1.45
CA ASP A 158 8.02 3.02 -0.63
C ASP A 158 9.51 3.25 -0.33
N TYR A 159 10.24 2.24 0.16
CA TYR A 159 11.68 2.37 0.41
C TYR A 159 12.49 2.68 -0.85
N THR A 160 12.14 2.05 -1.97
CA THR A 160 12.90 2.19 -3.22
C THR A 160 12.67 3.56 -3.88
N VAL A 161 11.41 4.00 -3.99
CA VAL A 161 11.08 5.27 -4.66
C VAL A 161 11.32 6.49 -3.77
N SER A 162 11.39 6.31 -2.46
CA SER A 162 11.78 7.37 -1.52
C SER A 162 13.29 7.63 -1.48
N ASP A 163 14.12 6.81 -2.13
CA ASP A 163 15.54 7.10 -2.29
C ASP A 163 15.73 8.36 -3.17
N THR A 164 16.54 9.31 -2.69
CA THR A 164 16.71 10.60 -3.37
C THR A 164 17.33 10.48 -4.75
N ASN A 165 18.04 9.40 -5.04
CA ASN A 165 18.63 9.15 -6.36
C ASN A 165 17.75 8.32 -7.28
N TYR A 166 16.62 7.77 -6.79
CA TYR A 166 15.77 6.87 -7.56
C TYR A 166 15.32 7.50 -8.89
N PHE A 167 14.66 8.66 -8.83
CA PHE A 167 14.14 9.34 -10.02
C PHE A 167 15.23 10.01 -10.86
N LYS A 168 16.48 10.11 -10.36
CA LYS A 168 17.63 10.54 -11.16
C LYS A 168 18.14 9.43 -12.06
N LEU A 169 18.15 8.21 -11.52
CA LEU A 169 18.71 7.04 -12.19
C LEU A 169 17.68 6.33 -13.07
N ASN A 170 16.40 6.45 -12.72
CA ASN A 170 15.33 5.86 -13.51
C ASN A 170 14.87 6.81 -14.61
N THR A 171 15.14 6.45 -15.87
CA THR A 171 14.77 7.23 -17.05
C THR A 171 13.45 6.80 -17.67
N ASP A 172 12.75 5.81 -17.09
CA ASP A 172 11.49 5.32 -17.62
C ASP A 172 10.38 6.36 -17.42
N HIS A 173 9.55 6.57 -18.45
CA HIS A 173 8.39 7.47 -18.38
C HIS A 173 7.41 7.10 -17.26
N THR A 174 7.23 5.80 -17.01
CA THR A 174 6.44 5.30 -15.87
C THR A 174 7.23 4.21 -15.18
N PRO A 175 7.86 4.51 -14.03
CA PRO A 175 8.56 3.53 -13.23
C PRO A 175 7.69 2.31 -12.90
N LEU A 176 8.21 1.10 -13.14
CA LEU A 176 7.51 -0.15 -12.81
C LEU A 176 7.02 -0.19 -11.35
N HIS A 177 7.76 0.45 -10.45
CA HIS A 177 7.40 0.54 -9.03
C HIS A 177 6.07 1.27 -8.80
N LEU A 178 5.75 2.29 -9.60
CA LEU A 178 4.46 2.98 -9.55
C LEU A 178 3.35 2.12 -10.16
N VAL A 179 3.64 1.33 -11.20
CA VAL A 179 2.68 0.37 -11.78
C VAL A 179 2.33 -0.73 -10.77
N LEU A 180 3.28 -1.16 -9.93
CA LEU A 180 3.00 -2.11 -8.86
C LEU A 180 2.01 -1.55 -7.84
N ILE A 181 1.98 -0.23 -7.59
CA ILE A 181 0.96 0.40 -6.75
C ILE A 181 -0.42 0.21 -7.38
N ASP A 182 -0.55 0.41 -8.70
CA ASP A 182 -1.81 0.23 -9.42
C ASP A 182 -2.37 -1.20 -9.31
N GLU A 183 -1.49 -2.20 -9.43
CA GLU A 183 -1.87 -3.60 -9.25
C GLU A 183 -2.28 -3.87 -7.79
N ILE A 184 -1.57 -3.31 -6.81
CA ILE A 184 -1.89 -3.46 -5.38
C ILE A 184 -3.27 -2.87 -5.07
N VAL A 185 -3.55 -1.64 -5.50
CA VAL A 185 -4.83 -0.97 -5.19
C VAL A 185 -5.99 -1.58 -5.96
N THR A 186 -5.73 -2.22 -7.11
CA THR A 186 -6.75 -3.00 -7.83
C THR A 186 -7.20 -4.21 -7.03
N ASN A 187 -6.29 -4.88 -6.31
CA ASN A 187 -6.59 -6.12 -5.59
C ASN A 187 -6.95 -5.90 -4.12
N HIS A 188 -6.53 -4.80 -3.48
CA HIS A 188 -6.58 -4.65 -2.01
C HIS A 188 -7.10 -3.29 -1.51
N VAL A 189 -8.41 -3.22 -1.23
CA VAL A 189 -9.06 -1.99 -0.71
C VAL A 189 -8.49 -1.50 0.62
N LEU A 190 -8.01 -2.40 1.48
CA LEU A 190 -7.43 -2.03 2.79
C LEU A 190 -6.05 -1.38 2.67
N LEU A 191 -5.43 -1.40 1.49
CA LEU A 191 -4.14 -0.78 1.23
C LEU A 191 -4.27 0.59 0.55
N HIS A 192 -5.47 1.01 0.17
CA HIS A 192 -5.75 2.26 -0.53
C HIS A 192 -5.21 3.50 0.21
N GLN A 193 -5.49 3.63 1.52
CA GLN A 193 -4.98 4.77 2.29
C GLN A 193 -3.45 4.82 2.30
N LYS A 194 -2.79 3.67 2.49
CA LYS A 194 -1.33 3.61 2.51
C LYS A 194 -0.71 3.93 1.15
N ALA A 195 -1.36 3.50 0.07
CA ALA A 195 -0.97 3.86 -1.29
C ALA A 195 -1.12 5.37 -1.53
N LEU A 196 -2.25 5.96 -1.10
CA LEU A 196 -2.44 7.41 -1.18
C LEU A 196 -1.38 8.18 -0.38
N ASP A 197 -1.10 7.77 0.86
CA ASP A 197 -0.07 8.41 1.70
C ASP A 197 1.32 8.43 1.03
N LEU A 198 1.67 7.35 0.33
CA LEU A 198 2.89 7.28 -0.47
C LEU A 198 2.84 8.23 -1.67
N LEU A 199 1.77 8.18 -2.48
CA LEU A 199 1.61 9.04 -3.64
C LEU A 199 1.62 10.53 -3.28
N VAL A 200 0.97 10.90 -2.17
CA VAL A 200 0.97 12.27 -1.61
C VAL A 200 2.38 12.70 -1.23
N ARG A 201 3.12 11.90 -0.45
CA ARG A 201 4.50 12.22 -0.09
C ARG A 201 5.40 12.44 -1.31
N LEU A 202 5.26 11.60 -2.33
CA LEU A 202 6.02 11.73 -3.56
C LEU A 202 5.60 12.99 -4.32
N PHE A 203 4.30 13.31 -4.37
CA PHE A 203 3.80 14.49 -5.07
C PHE A 203 4.23 15.81 -4.40
N GLU A 204 4.28 15.83 -3.07
CA GLU A 204 4.71 16.98 -2.26
C GLU A 204 6.25 17.15 -2.25
N SER A 205 7.01 16.15 -2.73
CA SER A 205 8.47 16.23 -2.82
C SER A 205 8.93 17.21 -3.91
N THR A 206 10.03 17.93 -3.65
CA THR A 206 10.51 19.02 -4.52
C THR A 206 11.31 18.53 -5.73
N PHE A 207 12.02 17.40 -5.57
CA PHE A 207 12.90 16.79 -6.55
C PHE A 207 13.87 17.79 -7.23
N GLU A 208 14.46 18.73 -6.46
CA GLU A 208 15.20 19.90 -6.97
C GLU A 208 16.31 19.60 -7.99
N GLU A 209 16.85 18.38 -7.97
CA GLU A 209 17.91 17.93 -8.87
C GLU A 209 17.41 17.45 -10.23
N LEU A 210 16.09 17.31 -10.42
CA LEU A 210 15.46 16.96 -11.70
C LEU A 210 15.12 18.22 -12.51
N ASP A 211 15.23 18.11 -13.84
CA ASP A 211 14.80 19.15 -14.76
C ASP A 211 13.31 19.51 -14.54
N VAL A 212 12.96 20.78 -14.76
CA VAL A 212 11.59 21.30 -14.54
C VAL A 212 10.55 20.49 -15.32
N LEU A 213 10.83 20.12 -16.58
CA LEU A 213 9.90 19.36 -17.41
C LEU A 213 9.76 17.93 -16.89
N VAL A 214 10.86 17.29 -16.48
CA VAL A 214 10.86 15.94 -15.90
C VAL A 214 10.07 15.90 -14.60
N ARG A 215 10.20 16.94 -13.74
CA ARG A 215 9.40 17.06 -12.52
C ARG A 215 7.91 17.20 -12.80
N LEU A 216 7.55 18.00 -13.79
CA LEU A 216 6.15 18.19 -14.17
C LEU A 216 5.55 16.86 -14.67
N GLU A 217 6.24 16.15 -15.54
CA GLU A 217 5.79 14.85 -16.05
C GLU A 217 5.72 13.79 -14.94
N LEU A 218 6.69 13.76 -14.02
CA LEU A 218 6.62 12.88 -12.84
C LEU A 218 5.38 13.18 -11.98
N LYS A 219 5.06 14.46 -11.76
CA LYS A 219 3.86 14.85 -11.00
C LYS A 219 2.57 14.45 -11.71
N LYS A 220 2.50 14.55 -13.05
CA LYS A 220 1.36 14.00 -13.83
C LYS A 220 1.27 12.48 -13.66
N THR A 221 2.38 11.77 -13.81
CA THR A 221 2.42 10.31 -13.60
C THR A 221 1.91 9.92 -12.21
N LEU A 222 2.23 10.69 -11.16
CA LEU A 222 1.71 10.45 -9.81
C LEU A 222 0.21 10.73 -9.70
N LEU A 223 -0.29 11.80 -10.35
CA LEU A 223 -1.72 12.08 -10.44
C LEU A 223 -2.46 10.97 -11.16
N ASP A 224 -1.92 10.41 -12.23
CA ASP A 224 -2.55 9.28 -12.94
C ASP A 224 -2.71 8.05 -12.02
N ARG A 225 -1.74 7.81 -11.12
CA ARG A 225 -1.88 6.74 -10.09
C ARG A 225 -2.97 7.09 -9.08
N MET A 226 -3.13 8.38 -8.73
CA MET A 226 -4.24 8.84 -7.87
C MET A 226 -5.59 8.70 -8.58
N VAL A 227 -5.68 8.96 -9.89
CA VAL A 227 -6.88 8.73 -10.71
C VAL A 227 -7.20 7.24 -10.80
N HIS A 228 -6.18 6.38 -10.96
CA HIS A 228 -6.39 4.94 -10.90
C HIS A 228 -6.92 4.50 -9.53
N LEU A 229 -6.35 5.00 -8.42
CA LEU A 229 -6.85 4.74 -7.07
C LEU A 229 -8.30 5.23 -6.87
N PHE A 230 -8.62 6.41 -7.40
CA PHE A 230 -9.98 6.94 -7.48
C PHE A 230 -10.92 5.97 -8.21
N SER A 231 -10.50 5.43 -9.37
CA SER A 231 -11.28 4.47 -10.17
C SER A 231 -11.55 3.15 -9.45
N LYS A 232 -10.76 2.81 -8.42
CA LYS A 232 -10.96 1.64 -7.55
C LYS A 232 -11.84 1.91 -6.33
N GLY A 233 -12.52 3.07 -6.30
CA GLY A 233 -13.51 3.41 -5.28
C GLY A 233 -12.95 4.22 -4.11
N PHE A 234 -11.67 4.59 -4.10
CA PHE A 234 -11.08 5.43 -3.05
C PHE A 234 -11.20 6.93 -3.37
N VAL A 235 -12.42 7.35 -3.67
CA VAL A 235 -12.76 8.64 -4.29
C VAL A 235 -12.54 9.82 -3.34
N LEU A 236 -13.25 9.86 -2.22
CA LEU A 236 -13.30 11.05 -1.36
C LEU A 236 -11.93 11.47 -0.80
N PRO A 237 -11.07 10.55 -0.31
CA PRO A 237 -9.75 10.94 0.19
C PRO A 237 -8.85 11.50 -0.90
N VAL A 238 -8.90 10.96 -2.12
CA VAL A 238 -8.14 11.45 -3.27
C VAL A 238 -8.59 12.86 -3.64
N VAL A 239 -9.89 13.07 -3.86
CA VAL A 239 -10.41 14.40 -4.24
C VAL A 239 -10.17 15.41 -3.12
N SER A 240 -10.35 15.03 -1.85
CA SER A 240 -10.10 15.91 -0.69
C SER A 240 -8.66 16.41 -0.66
N TYR A 241 -7.69 15.56 -1.03
CA TYR A 241 -6.30 15.96 -1.12
C TYR A 241 -6.07 16.98 -2.25
N ILE A 242 -6.64 16.75 -3.44
CA ILE A 242 -6.53 17.69 -4.57
C ILE A 242 -7.19 19.04 -4.26
N CYS A 243 -8.36 19.05 -3.61
CA CYS A 243 -9.00 20.27 -3.12
C CYS A 243 -8.08 21.02 -2.16
N LYS A 244 -7.43 20.32 -1.23
CA LYS A 244 -6.48 20.91 -0.28
C LYS A 244 -5.26 21.54 -0.98
N CYS A 245 -4.72 20.90 -2.02
CA CYS A 245 -3.64 21.47 -2.83
C CYS A 245 -4.09 22.76 -3.54
N TRP A 246 -5.30 22.77 -4.07
CA TRP A 246 -5.88 23.95 -4.70
C TRP A 246 -6.12 25.09 -3.70
N ASP A 247 -6.74 24.81 -2.56
CA ASP A 247 -7.04 25.79 -1.51
C ASP A 247 -5.78 26.46 -0.96
N LYS A 248 -4.69 25.68 -0.81
CA LYS A 248 -3.39 26.18 -0.36
C LYS A 248 -2.63 26.98 -1.41
N GLN A 249 -2.99 26.85 -2.68
CA GLN A 249 -2.28 27.43 -3.82
C GLN A 249 -0.78 27.06 -3.87
N ASP A 250 -0.44 25.86 -3.39
CA ASP A 250 0.95 25.34 -3.37
C ASP A 250 1.27 24.42 -4.57
N THR A 251 0.29 24.19 -5.43
CA THR A 251 0.36 23.30 -6.59
C THR A 251 -0.01 24.03 -7.86
N ASP A 252 0.72 23.77 -8.95
CA ASP A 252 0.47 24.38 -10.25
C ASP A 252 -0.94 24.05 -10.77
N ILE A 253 -1.67 25.07 -11.24
CA ILE A 253 -3.03 24.94 -11.78
C ILE A 253 -3.09 23.93 -12.93
N SER A 254 -2.02 23.82 -13.73
CA SER A 254 -1.94 22.84 -14.83
C SER A 254 -1.98 21.39 -14.35
N LEU A 255 -1.45 21.09 -13.15
CA LEU A 255 -1.53 19.76 -12.54
C LEU A 255 -2.93 19.47 -12.00
N ILE A 256 -3.57 20.46 -11.37
CA ILE A 256 -4.97 20.33 -10.93
C ILE A 256 -5.89 20.14 -12.14
N ARG A 257 -5.65 20.88 -13.22
CA ARG A 257 -6.36 20.71 -14.51
C ARG A 257 -6.15 19.32 -15.07
N HIS A 258 -4.92 18.81 -15.09
CA HIS A 258 -4.62 17.44 -15.55
C HIS A 258 -5.46 16.41 -14.78
N PHE A 259 -5.45 16.47 -13.44
CA PHE A 259 -6.28 15.57 -12.62
C PHE A 259 -7.77 15.69 -12.94
N VAL A 260 -8.30 16.92 -13.08
CA VAL A 260 -9.71 17.14 -13.40
C VAL A 260 -10.08 16.57 -14.77
N THR A 261 -9.24 16.78 -15.79
CA THR A 261 -9.45 16.23 -17.14
C THR A 261 -9.52 14.70 -17.10
N GLU A 262 -8.54 14.05 -16.46
CA GLU A 262 -8.48 12.59 -16.38
C GLU A 262 -9.66 12.00 -15.58
N VAL A 263 -10.11 12.68 -14.51
CA VAL A 263 -11.30 12.24 -13.75
C VAL A 263 -12.55 12.37 -14.60
N LEU A 264 -12.75 13.48 -15.32
CA LEU A 264 -13.93 13.69 -16.16
C LEU A 264 -14.04 12.65 -17.29
N ASP A 265 -12.91 12.13 -17.80
CA ASP A 265 -12.88 11.10 -18.84
C ASP A 265 -13.35 9.71 -18.33
N VAL A 266 -13.26 9.44 -17.02
CA VAL A 266 -13.54 8.10 -16.46
C VAL A 266 -14.80 8.02 -15.59
N ILE A 267 -15.52 9.13 -15.38
CA ILE A 267 -16.74 9.16 -14.57
C ILE A 267 -18.01 9.31 -15.41
N ALA A 268 -19.12 8.85 -14.86
CA ALA A 268 -20.45 9.03 -15.43
C ALA A 268 -21.49 9.11 -14.30
N PRO A 269 -22.66 9.74 -14.54
CA PRO A 269 -23.77 9.73 -13.59
C PRO A 269 -24.34 8.31 -13.37
N PRO A 270 -25.06 8.06 -12.25
CA PRO A 270 -25.44 9.03 -11.21
C PRO A 270 -24.31 9.32 -10.21
N PHE A 271 -24.16 10.59 -9.84
CA PHE A 271 -23.21 11.02 -8.81
C PHE A 271 -23.82 11.00 -7.41
N THR A 272 -23.01 10.67 -6.40
CA THR A 272 -23.36 10.86 -5.00
C THR A 272 -23.22 12.32 -4.60
N ALA A 273 -24.08 12.83 -3.71
CA ALA A 273 -24.01 14.21 -3.20
C ALA A 273 -22.63 14.57 -2.62
N ASP A 274 -22.01 13.68 -1.84
CA ASP A 274 -20.70 13.90 -1.23
C ASP A 274 -19.60 14.16 -2.28
N PHE A 275 -19.53 13.32 -3.32
CA PHE A 275 -18.60 13.51 -4.42
C PHE A 275 -18.89 14.79 -5.21
N ALA A 276 -20.16 15.00 -5.57
CA ALA A 276 -20.58 16.18 -6.32
C ALA A 276 -20.21 17.47 -5.57
N GLN A 277 -20.52 17.56 -4.27
CA GLN A 277 -20.22 18.72 -3.44
C GLN A 277 -18.72 18.98 -3.32
N LEU A 278 -17.92 17.91 -3.20
CA LEU A 278 -16.47 18.03 -3.03
C LEU A 278 -15.77 18.42 -4.34
N PHE A 279 -16.22 17.88 -5.48
CA PHE A 279 -15.55 18.07 -6.77
C PHE A 279 -16.02 19.34 -7.51
N LEU A 280 -17.27 19.77 -7.32
CA LEU A 280 -17.86 20.91 -8.00
C LEU A 280 -17.03 22.22 -7.91
N PRO A 281 -16.43 22.61 -6.77
CA PRO A 281 -15.61 23.83 -6.70
C PRO A 281 -14.40 23.82 -7.65
N LEU A 282 -13.79 22.65 -7.89
CA LEU A 282 -12.70 22.51 -8.85
C LEU A 282 -13.19 22.68 -10.29
N ILE A 283 -14.40 22.17 -10.58
CA ILE A 283 -15.01 22.23 -11.92
C ILE A 283 -15.50 23.65 -12.27
N GLU A 284 -16.09 24.36 -11.32
CA GLU A 284 -16.60 25.74 -11.53
C GLU A 284 -15.47 26.77 -11.69
N ASN A 285 -14.23 26.41 -11.33
CA ASN A 285 -13.08 27.29 -11.50
C ASN A 285 -12.58 27.33 -12.96
N LYS A 286 -12.78 28.47 -13.61
CA LYS A 286 -12.39 28.71 -15.01
C LYS A 286 -10.89 28.62 -15.27
N ASP A 287 -10.03 28.86 -14.29
CA ASP A 287 -8.59 28.71 -14.46
C ASP A 287 -8.20 27.23 -14.57
N ILE A 288 -9.00 26.34 -13.99
CA ILE A 288 -8.84 24.89 -14.11
C ILE A 288 -9.51 24.42 -15.40
N THR A 289 -10.80 24.69 -15.58
CA THR A 289 -11.62 24.04 -16.63
C THR A 289 -11.78 24.82 -17.92
N GLY A 290 -11.36 26.09 -17.98
CA GLY A 290 -11.65 26.99 -19.11
C GLY A 290 -11.05 26.58 -20.46
N SER A 291 -10.05 25.69 -20.46
CA SER A 291 -9.45 25.12 -21.67
C SER A 291 -9.83 23.66 -21.93
N ILE A 292 -10.62 23.03 -21.06
CA ILE A 292 -11.00 21.63 -21.20
C ILE A 292 -12.10 21.56 -22.27
N ARG A 293 -11.76 20.96 -23.41
CA ARG A 293 -12.70 20.53 -24.44
C ARG A 293 -12.27 19.14 -24.87
N MET A 294 -13.20 18.21 -24.96
CA MET A 294 -12.86 16.88 -25.47
C MET A 294 -12.78 16.90 -27.00
N ASP A 295 -11.98 16.00 -27.56
CA ASP A 295 -11.73 15.90 -29.00
C ASP A 295 -13.00 15.57 -29.81
N ASP A 296 -14.02 15.00 -29.16
CA ASP A 296 -15.32 14.67 -29.75
C ASP A 296 -16.31 15.86 -29.76
N GLY A 297 -15.91 17.01 -29.22
CA GLY A 297 -16.75 18.20 -29.10
C GLY A 297 -17.72 18.20 -27.94
N SER A 298 -17.66 17.20 -27.05
CA SER A 298 -18.41 17.19 -25.79
C SER A 298 -17.91 18.24 -24.81
N ASP A 299 -18.81 18.73 -23.96
CA ASP A 299 -18.52 19.66 -22.87
C ASP A 299 -18.73 18.95 -21.53
N PRO A 300 -17.78 18.10 -21.11
CA PRO A 300 -17.92 17.29 -19.89
C PRO A 300 -18.02 18.16 -18.63
N VAL A 301 -17.52 19.39 -18.69
CA VAL A 301 -17.60 20.36 -17.60
C VAL A 301 -19.04 20.80 -17.38
N SER A 302 -19.73 21.22 -18.45
CA SER A 302 -21.14 21.62 -18.38
C SER A 302 -22.07 20.46 -18.04
N GLU A 303 -21.81 19.28 -18.58
CA GLU A 303 -22.55 18.05 -18.27
C GLU A 303 -22.41 17.70 -16.78
N PHE A 304 -21.17 17.65 -16.27
CA PHE A 304 -20.92 17.40 -14.86
C PHE A 304 -21.62 18.41 -13.94
N ILE A 305 -21.54 19.71 -14.24
CA ILE A 305 -22.17 20.75 -13.40
C ILE A 305 -23.69 20.53 -13.30
N THR A 306 -24.32 20.12 -14.41
CA THR A 306 -25.77 19.86 -14.45
C THR A 306 -26.13 18.67 -13.56
N ASP A 307 -25.44 17.56 -13.73
CA ASP A 307 -25.70 16.32 -12.99
C ASP A 307 -25.31 16.43 -11.51
N ALA A 308 -24.21 17.13 -11.19
CA ALA A 308 -23.77 17.38 -9.83
C ALA A 308 -24.79 18.21 -9.04
N LYS A 309 -25.36 19.26 -9.66
CA LYS A 309 -26.41 20.06 -9.03
C LYS A 309 -27.68 19.27 -8.79
N ALA A 310 -28.03 18.38 -9.73
CA ALA A 310 -29.14 17.44 -9.53
C ALA A 310 -28.88 16.49 -8.35
N ALA A 311 -27.67 15.92 -8.25
CA ALA A 311 -27.29 15.01 -7.18
C ALA A 311 -27.28 15.67 -5.78
N ILE A 312 -26.89 16.95 -5.68
CA ILE A 312 -26.85 17.69 -4.40
C ILE A 312 -28.26 18.10 -3.92
N ALA A 313 -29.22 18.24 -4.86
CA ALA A 313 -30.57 18.69 -4.54
C ALA A 313 -31.49 17.57 -3.99
N VAL A 314 -31.06 16.31 -4.08
CA VAL A 314 -31.79 15.12 -3.59
C VAL A 314 -31.36 14.80 -2.16
#